data_AF-A0A2V3PTE7-F1
#
_entry.id   AF-A0A2V3PTE7-F1
#
_cell.length_a   1.000
_cell.length_b   1.000
_cell.length_c   1.000
_cell.angle_alpha   90.00
_cell.angle_beta   90.00
_cell.angle_gamma   90.00
#
_symmetry.space_group_name_H-M   'P 1'
#
loop_
_entity.id
_entity.type
_entity.pdbx_description
1 polymer ?
#
loop_
_entity_poly.entity_id
_entity_poly.type
_entity_poly.pdbx_seq_one_letter_code
_entity_poly.pdbx_strand_id
1 'polypeptide(L)'
;METKKRAPQKGKEGAINRSERVRANDLVSQMLEDHKKRIGEVVCVVIDSRTSIELPASLTPEERNEHVQNYIKNIGVKPIK
;
A
#
# COMPACT_ATOMS: atom_id res chain seq x y z
N MET A 1 13.94 -62.79 2.73
CA MET A 1 14.43 -61.79 1.75
C MET A 1 13.77 -60.47 2.06
N GLU A 2 14.58 -59.45 2.30
CA GLU A 2 14.17 -58.10 2.69
C GLU A 2 13.31 -57.39 1.64
N THR A 3 12.30 -56.64 2.08
CA THR A 3 11.70 -55.58 1.29
C THR A 3 11.73 -54.25 2.05
N LYS A 4 12.78 -53.49 1.72
CA LYS A 4 12.77 -52.07 1.33
C LYS A 4 12.10 -51.05 2.27
N LYS A 5 12.98 -50.31 2.94
CA LYS A 5 12.85 -49.03 3.65
C LYS A 5 11.89 -48.01 3.00
N ARG A 6 11.27 -47.16 3.84
CA ARG A 6 11.23 -45.68 3.66
C ARG A 6 10.94 -45.00 5.00
N ALA A 7 11.86 -44.13 5.42
CA ALA A 7 11.71 -43.26 6.60
C ALA A 7 10.67 -42.14 6.32
N PRO A 8 10.02 -41.57 7.34
CA PRO A 8 9.12 -40.44 7.17
C PRO A 8 9.91 -39.23 6.67
N GLN A 9 9.58 -38.73 5.49
CA GLN A 9 10.13 -37.50 4.95
C GLN A 9 9.68 -36.32 5.81
N LYS A 10 10.63 -35.72 6.52
CA LYS A 10 10.48 -34.44 7.22
C LYS A 10 10.09 -33.37 6.19
N GLY A 11 8.80 -33.03 6.14
CA GLY A 11 8.24 -32.05 5.21
C GLY A 11 8.64 -30.63 5.61
N LYS A 12 9.39 -29.98 4.71
CA LYS A 12 9.77 -28.56 4.62
C LYS A 12 9.03 -27.59 5.59
N GLU A 13 9.63 -27.36 6.76
CA GLU A 13 9.44 -26.13 7.55
C GLU A 13 9.76 -24.93 6.64
N GLY A 14 8.76 -24.07 6.38
CA GLY A 14 8.95 -22.81 5.63
C GLY A 14 8.08 -22.63 4.39
N ALA A 15 7.33 -23.65 3.95
CA ALA A 15 6.34 -23.47 2.90
C ALA A 15 5.04 -22.89 3.48
N ILE A 16 4.93 -21.56 3.53
CA ILE A 16 3.65 -20.86 3.82
C ILE A 16 2.55 -21.51 3.00
N ASN A 17 1.59 -22.14 3.70
CA ASN A 17 0.54 -22.91 3.06
C ASN A 17 -0.36 -21.96 2.25
N ARG A 18 -0.96 -22.43 1.16
CA ARG A 18 -1.78 -21.57 0.27
C ARG A 18 -2.88 -20.82 1.04
N SER A 19 -3.45 -21.47 2.05
CA SER A 19 -4.46 -20.91 2.94
C SER A 19 -3.94 -19.75 3.81
N GLU A 20 -2.68 -19.79 4.25
CA GLU A 20 -2.07 -18.70 5.02
C GLU A 20 -1.85 -17.47 4.16
N ARG A 21 -1.47 -17.65 2.89
CA ARG A 21 -1.34 -16.54 1.92
C ARG A 21 -2.69 -15.87 1.64
N VAL A 22 -3.76 -16.65 1.52
CA VAL A 22 -5.11 -16.10 1.31
C VAL A 22 -5.55 -15.29 2.53
N ARG A 23 -5.33 -15.78 3.75
CA ARG A 23 -5.63 -15.03 4.98
C ARG A 23 -4.84 -13.73 5.11
N ALA A 24 -3.56 -13.76 4.76
CA ALA A 24 -2.74 -12.55 4.75
C ALA A 24 -3.26 -11.52 3.72
N ASN A 25 -3.69 -11.97 2.55
CA ASN A 25 -4.23 -11.09 1.51
C ASN A 25 -5.60 -10.50 1.89
N ASP A 26 -6.45 -11.30 2.54
CA ASP A 26 -7.75 -10.88 3.05
C ASP A 26 -7.59 -9.82 4.16
N LEU A 27 -6.68 -10.06 5.11
CA LEU A 27 -6.34 -9.08 6.15
C LEU A 27 -5.83 -7.76 5.56
N VAL A 28 -4.92 -7.83 4.59
CA VAL A 28 -4.41 -6.62 3.91
C VAL A 28 -5.53 -5.88 3.18
N SER A 29 -6.42 -6.60 2.50
CA SER A 29 -7.57 -6.01 1.81
C SER A 29 -8.51 -5.30 2.79
N GLN A 30 -8.83 -5.95 3.91
CA GLN A 30 -9.68 -5.36 4.94
C GLN A 30 -9.05 -4.11 5.57
N MET A 31 -7.73 -4.12 5.82
CA MET A 31 -7.01 -2.94 6.32
C MET A 31 -7.03 -1.79 5.30
N LEU A 32 -6.86 -2.09 4.00
CA LEU A 32 -6.94 -1.09 2.94
C LEU A 32 -8.34 -0.50 2.82
N GLU A 33 -9.39 -1.32 2.94
CA GLU A 33 -10.78 -0.88 2.90
C GLU A 33 -11.15 -0.01 4.12
N ASP A 34 -10.74 -0.40 5.32
CA ASP A 34 -10.95 0.40 6.54
C ASP A 34 -10.23 1.74 6.47
N HIS A 35 -8.97 1.73 6.00
CA HIS A 35 -8.19 2.94 5.78
C HIS A 35 -8.87 3.86 4.75
N LYS A 36 -9.37 3.30 3.64
CA LYS A 36 -10.10 4.05 2.62
C LYS A 36 -11.41 4.63 3.15
N LYS A 37 -12.13 3.90 4.00
CA LYS A 37 -13.34 4.41 4.69
C LYS A 37 -13.02 5.54 5.66
N ARG A 38 -11.91 5.41 6.41
CA ARG A 38 -11.52 6.39 7.42
C ARG A 38 -11.04 7.70 6.83
N ILE A 39 -10.33 7.66 5.69
CA ILE A 39 -9.77 8.84 5.04
C ILE A 39 -10.81 9.54 4.14
N GLY A 40 -11.79 8.79 3.64
CA GLY A 40 -12.79 9.31 2.72
C GLY A 40 -12.26 9.44 1.29
N GLU A 41 -12.96 10.21 0.46
CA GLU A 41 -12.53 10.46 -0.92
C GLU A 41 -11.33 11.41 -0.93
N VAL A 42 -10.25 11.01 -1.60
CA VAL A 42 -9.01 11.79 -1.71
C VAL A 42 -8.64 11.96 -3.17
N VAL A 43 -8.07 13.12 -3.48
CA VAL A 43 -7.53 13.46 -4.79
C VAL A 43 -6.02 13.48 -4.70
N CYS A 44 -5.39 12.70 -5.58
CA CYS A 44 -3.94 12.68 -5.71
C CYS A 44 -3.50 13.81 -6.66
N VAL A 45 -2.70 14.74 -6.13
CA VAL A 45 -2.10 15.84 -6.90
C VAL A 45 -0.63 15.51 -7.13
N VAL A 46 -0.24 15.36 -8.38
CA VAL A 46 1.15 15.11 -8.79
C VAL A 46 1.89 16.44 -8.82
N ILE A 47 2.97 16.57 -8.04
CA ILE A 47 3.81 17.77 -7.97
C ILE A 47 5.05 17.62 -8.85
N ASP A 48 5.68 16.44 -8.79
CA ASP A 48 6.82 16.05 -9.60
C ASP A 48 6.69 14.58 -10.04
N SER A 49 7.51 14.17 -11.01
CA SER A 49 7.69 12.79 -11.45
C SER A 49 7.88 11.79 -10.31
N ARG A 50 8.48 12.22 -9.20
CA ARG A 50 8.71 11.39 -8.00
C ARG A 50 7.76 11.70 -6.84
N THR A 51 7.04 12.82 -6.87
CA THR A 51 6.33 13.33 -5.70
C THR A 51 4.87 13.62 -6.02
N SER A 52 3.99 12.95 -5.30
CA SER A 52 2.54 13.15 -5.31
C SER A 52 2.01 13.31 -3.90
N ILE A 53 0.99 14.16 -3.73
CA ILE A 53 0.33 14.40 -2.44
C ILE A 53 -1.13 13.99 -2.53
N GLU A 54 -1.59 13.24 -1.53
CA GLU A 54 -3.00 12.89 -1.37
C GLU A 54 -3.69 13.94 -0.50
N LEU A 55 -4.71 14.61 -1.05
CA LEU A 55 -5.48 15.65 -0.35
C LEU A 55 -6.97 15.27 -0.32
N PRO A 56 -7.71 15.61 0.74
CA PRO A 56 -9.15 15.38 0.81
C PRO A 56 -9.91 15.94 -0.40
N ALA A 57 -10.81 15.15 -0.98
CA ALA A 57 -11.66 15.58 -2.09
C ALA A 57 -12.70 16.63 -1.67
N SER A 58 -12.97 16.75 -0.37
CA SER A 58 -13.81 17.80 0.19
C SER A 58 -13.21 19.20 0.05
N LEU A 59 -11.87 19.32 -0.09
CA LEU A 59 -11.21 20.61 -0.29
C LEU A 59 -11.48 21.15 -1.69
N THR A 60 -11.63 22.47 -1.79
CA THR A 60 -11.71 23.17 -3.06
C THR A 60 -10.37 23.11 -3.82
N PRO A 61 -10.36 23.27 -5.16
CA PRO A 61 -9.13 23.28 -5.94
C PRO A 61 -8.15 24.39 -5.49
N GLU A 62 -8.66 25.51 -4.99
CA GLU A 62 -7.86 26.62 -4.46
C GLU A 62 -7.11 26.23 -3.20
N GLU A 63 -7.79 25.66 -2.20
CA GLU A 63 -7.16 25.18 -0.97
C GLU A 63 -6.15 24.05 -1.24
N ARG A 64 -6.46 23.17 -2.20
CA ARG A 64 -5.50 22.13 -2.63
C ARG A 64 -4.25 22.76 -3.23
N ASN A 65 -4.40 23.81 -4.03
CA ASN A 65 -3.27 24.53 -4.60
C ASN A 65 -2.46 25.24 -3.50
N GLU A 66 -3.09 25.83 -2.49
CA GLU A 66 -2.38 26.40 -1.33
C GLU A 66 -1.55 25.36 -0.58
N HIS A 67 -2.09 24.14 -0.38
CA HIS A 67 -1.34 23.03 0.21
C HIS A 67 -0.13 22.63 -0.63
N VAL A 68 -0.28 22.55 -1.95
CA VAL A 68 0.81 22.24 -2.89
C VAL A 68 1.87 23.33 -2.87
N GLN A 69 1.48 24.61 -2.88
CA GLN A 69 2.39 25.74 -2.78
C GLN A 69 3.14 25.76 -1.44
N ASN A 70 2.46 25.45 -0.33
CA ASN A 70 3.09 25.34 0.97
C ASN A 70 4.12 24.20 1.01
N TYR A 71 3.82 23.05 0.39
CA TYR A 71 4.77 21.95 0.28
C TYR A 71 6.01 22.32 -0.55
N ILE A 72 5.80 22.91 -1.72
CA ILE A 72 6.88 23.40 -2.61
C ILE A 72 7.79 24.38 -1.86
N LYS A 73 7.19 25.31 -1.12
CA LYS A 73 7.92 26.35 -0.36
C LYS A 73 8.78 25.76 0.76
N ASN A 74 8.32 24.72 1.45
CA ASN A 74 9.03 24.15 2.61
C ASN A 74 10.02 23.05 2.24
N ILE A 75 9.80 22.29 1.17
CA ILE A 75 10.69 21.17 0.78
C ILE A 75 11.69 21.58 -0.31
N GLY A 76 11.48 22.72 -0.99
CA GLY A 76 12.39 23.20 -2.03
C GLY A 76 12.31 22.41 -3.34
N VAL A 77 11.19 21.70 -3.56
CA VAL A 77 10.92 20.95 -4.81
C VAL A 77 10.44 21.94 -5.86
N LYS A 78 11.02 21.92 -7.07
CA LYS A 78 10.52 22.74 -8.18
C LYS A 78 9.34 22.02 -8.85
N PRO A 79 8.15 22.64 -8.96
CA PRO A 79 7.03 22.02 -9.67
C PRO A 79 7.36 21.83 -11.15
N ILE A 80 6.85 20.76 -11.75
CA ILE A 80 6.93 20.54 -13.20
C ILE A 80 6.05 21.60 -13.87
N LYS A 81 6.63 22.31 -14.84
CA LYS A 81 6.01 23.40 -15.60
C LYS A 81 5.25 22.87 -16.82
#